data_AF-A0A8J4PKH1-F1
#
_entry.id   AF-A0A8J4PKH1-F1
#
_cell.length_a   1.000
_cell.length_b   1.000
_cell.length_c   1.000
_cell.angle_alpha   90.00
_cell.angle_beta   90.00
_cell.angle_gamma   90.00
#
_symmetry.space_group_name_H-M   'P 1'
#
loop_
_entity.id
_entity.type
_entity.pdbx_description
1 polymer ?
#
loop_
_entity_poly.entity_id
_entity_poly.type
_entity_poly.pdbx_seq_one_letter_code
_entity_poly.pdbx_strand_id
1 'polypeptide(L)'
;TLESGNTTVTNSEYVKLQVDDHSLYGRFIKRGIIDGRISTITNQLLPNYNNNNNQFNNIQSYIGIGIRSYQRFVQLDPDFSVLVDQKPATEAESSVCSSKSKSKLTKAQIAGIIIGSVAFVAIVAVSALYHIIKRKKETKFNQKVQKLQQMN
;
A
#
# COMPACT_ATOMS: atom_id res chain seq x y z
N THR A 1 -2.07 10.24 3.45
CA THR A 1 -3.52 10.17 3.74
C THR A 1 -4.04 11.58 3.88
N LEU A 2 -5.32 11.81 3.59
CA LEU A 2 -5.96 13.11 3.84
C LEU A 2 -7.04 12.91 4.90
N GLU A 3 -6.97 13.70 5.95
CA GLU A 3 -7.94 13.70 7.06
C GLU A 3 -8.43 15.13 7.31
N SER A 4 -9.70 15.26 7.68
CA SER A 4 -10.28 16.52 8.13
C SER A 4 -11.16 16.26 9.34
N GLY A 5 -11.18 17.20 10.27
CA GLY A 5 -11.98 17.08 11.49
C GLY A 5 -12.21 18.41 12.19
N ASN A 6 -12.94 18.34 13.31
CA ASN A 6 -13.15 19.45 14.22
C ASN A 6 -12.62 19.06 15.61
N THR A 7 -11.73 19.89 16.18
CA THR A 7 -11.26 19.70 17.55
C THR A 7 -12.33 20.18 18.53
N THR A 8 -12.91 19.27 19.32
CA THR A 8 -13.95 19.58 20.31
C THR A 8 -13.50 20.59 21.38
N VAL A 9 -12.19 20.64 21.67
CA VAL A 9 -11.61 21.51 22.70
C VAL A 9 -11.41 22.96 22.23
N THR A 10 -11.12 23.18 20.94
CA THR A 10 -10.86 24.53 20.38
C THR A 10 -11.85 24.93 19.29
N ASN A 11 -12.90 24.11 19.08
CA ASN A 11 -13.89 24.18 18.00
C ASN A 11 -13.25 24.48 16.64
N SER A 12 -12.03 24.02 16.40
CA SER A 12 -11.22 24.43 15.25
C SER A 12 -11.22 23.32 14.20
N GLU A 13 -11.69 23.71 13.02
CA GLU A 13 -11.64 22.85 11.85
C GLU A 13 -10.20 22.80 11.35
N TYR A 14 -9.77 21.61 10.94
CA TYR A 14 -8.42 21.38 10.48
C TYR A 14 -8.40 20.42 9.30
N VAL A 15 -7.31 20.51 8.52
CA VAL A 15 -6.95 19.54 7.51
C VAL A 15 -5.57 18.98 7.85
N LYS A 16 -5.42 17.67 7.71
CA LYS A 16 -4.16 16.96 7.90
C LYS A 16 -3.84 16.17 6.63
N LEU A 17 -2.70 16.47 6.02
CA LEU A 17 -2.17 15.74 4.87
C LEU A 17 -0.91 15.01 5.32
N GLN A 18 -0.97 13.69 5.38
CA GLN A 18 0.17 12.85 5.74
C GLN A 18 0.85 12.26 4.49
N VAL A 19 2.16 12.36 4.43
CA VAL A 19 3.04 11.71 3.45
C VAL A 19 4.14 11.00 4.22
N ASP A 20 4.27 9.69 4.03
CA ASP A 20 5.17 8.83 4.80
C ASP A 20 5.01 9.03 6.32
N ASP A 21 6.07 9.45 7.01
CA ASP A 21 6.14 9.70 8.44
C ASP A 21 5.94 11.19 8.81
N HIS A 22 5.53 12.03 7.86
CA HIS A 22 5.30 13.45 8.09
C HIS A 22 3.85 13.85 7.79
N SER A 23 3.32 14.76 8.59
CA SER A 23 2.02 15.38 8.36
C SER A 23 2.10 16.88 8.27
N LEU A 24 1.53 17.42 7.20
CA LEU A 24 1.17 18.82 7.12
C LEU A 24 -0.20 19.00 7.80
N TYR A 25 -0.20 19.67 8.95
CA TYR A 25 -1.40 20.04 9.68
C TYR A 25 -1.72 21.52 9.43
N GLY A 26 -2.91 21.81 8.91
CA GLY A 26 -3.41 23.16 8.69
C GLY A 26 -4.68 23.42 9.48
N ARG A 27 -4.76 24.60 10.12
CA ARG A 27 -5.97 25.04 10.82
C ARG A 27 -6.76 26.00 9.95
N PHE A 28 -8.08 25.84 9.91
CA PHE A 28 -8.93 26.73 9.12
C PHE A 28 -9.03 28.13 9.72
N ILE A 29 -8.89 29.14 8.86
CA ILE A 29 -8.93 30.55 9.25
C ILE A 29 -10.36 30.94 9.55
N LYS A 30 -10.64 31.39 10.77
CA LYS A 30 -11.99 31.84 11.17
C LYS A 30 -12.19 33.35 11.07
N ARG A 31 -11.10 34.10 10.91
CA ARG A 31 -11.09 35.56 10.92
C ARG A 31 -10.06 36.10 9.93
N GLY A 32 -10.38 37.20 9.28
CA GLY A 32 -9.44 37.94 8.45
C GLY A 32 -9.68 39.45 8.57
N ILE A 33 -8.78 40.22 7.98
CA ILE A 33 -8.90 41.67 7.90
C ILE A 33 -9.56 42.00 6.56
N ILE A 34 -10.79 42.52 6.63
CA ILE A 34 -11.58 42.95 5.47
C ILE A 34 -11.69 44.46 5.54
N ASP A 35 -11.11 45.17 4.56
CA ASP A 35 -11.12 46.64 4.49
C ASP A 35 -10.67 47.33 5.79
N GLY A 36 -9.69 46.74 6.47
CA GLY A 36 -9.15 47.22 7.73
C GLY A 36 -9.94 46.83 8.99
N ARG A 37 -10.98 46.00 8.88
CA ARG A 37 -11.75 45.48 10.03
C ARG A 37 -11.61 43.98 10.17
N ILE A 38 -11.50 43.51 11.42
CA ILE A 38 -11.52 42.07 11.71
C ILE A 38 -12.95 41.56 11.51
N SER A 39 -13.10 40.57 10.64
CA SER A 39 -14.39 39.95 10.32
C SER A 39 -14.30 38.43 10.31
N THR A 40 -15.43 37.77 10.57
CA THR A 40 -15.54 36.31 10.55
C THR A 40 -15.60 35.78 9.12
N ILE A 41 -14.98 34.62 8.92
CA ILE A 41 -14.86 33.92 7.64
C ILE A 41 -15.41 32.51 7.82
N THR A 42 -16.04 31.97 6.78
CA THR A 42 -16.52 30.59 6.74
C THR A 42 -15.62 29.74 5.87
N ASN A 43 -15.38 28.48 6.26
CA ASN A 43 -14.62 27.55 5.43
C ASN A 43 -15.51 26.37 5.05
N GLN A 44 -15.31 25.86 3.84
CA GLN A 44 -15.99 24.66 3.38
C GLN A 44 -15.00 23.79 2.61
N LEU A 45 -14.96 22.50 2.93
CA LEU A 45 -14.25 21.52 2.11
C LEU A 45 -15.01 21.28 0.81
N LEU A 46 -14.31 21.34 -0.32
CA LEU A 46 -14.87 21.00 -1.64
C LEU A 46 -14.28 19.67 -2.13
N PRO A 47 -14.83 18.53 -1.68
CA PRO A 47 -14.30 17.21 -2.02
C PRO A 47 -14.38 16.89 -3.53
N ASN A 48 -15.30 17.52 -4.26
CA ASN A 48 -15.60 17.18 -5.66
C ASN A 48 -15.24 18.30 -6.67
N TYR A 49 -14.42 19.29 -6.27
CA TYR A 49 -14.11 20.43 -7.17
C TYR A 49 -13.29 20.02 -8.39
N ASN A 50 -12.60 18.88 -8.35
CA ASN A 50 -11.95 18.26 -9.50
C ASN A 50 -12.13 16.73 -9.47
N ASN A 51 -13.29 16.27 -9.95
CA ASN A 51 -13.56 14.84 -10.23
C ASN A 51 -12.87 14.31 -11.50
N ASN A 52 -11.80 14.96 -11.95
CA ASN A 52 -11.08 14.57 -13.15
C ASN A 52 -9.66 14.14 -12.77
N ASN A 53 -9.47 12.83 -12.78
CA ASN A 53 -8.23 12.08 -12.60
C ASN A 53 -7.98 11.62 -11.16
N ASN A 54 -8.50 10.43 -10.86
CA ASN A 54 -7.97 9.47 -9.89
C ASN A 54 -6.53 9.10 -10.26
N GLN A 55 -5.62 10.06 -10.26
CA GLN A 55 -4.20 9.81 -10.42
C GLN A 55 -3.69 9.46 -9.03
N PHE A 56 -3.43 8.17 -8.81
CA PHE A 56 -3.02 7.55 -7.54
C PHE A 56 -1.81 8.20 -6.83
N ASN A 57 -1.19 9.22 -7.43
CA ASN A 57 0.03 9.87 -6.98
C ASN A 57 -0.17 11.36 -6.61
N ASN A 58 -1.39 11.92 -6.69
CA ASN A 58 -1.65 13.29 -6.29
C ASN A 58 -2.78 13.33 -5.25
N ILE A 59 -2.46 13.82 -4.05
CA ILE A 59 -3.45 14.09 -3.01
C ILE A 59 -3.68 15.59 -2.99
N GLN A 60 -4.82 16.02 -3.52
CA GLN A 60 -5.22 17.42 -3.55
C GLN A 60 -6.58 17.58 -2.85
N SER A 61 -6.70 18.64 -2.04
CA SER A 61 -7.96 19.04 -1.42
C SER A 61 -8.19 20.52 -1.67
N TYR A 62 -9.44 20.90 -1.94
CA TYR A 62 -9.84 22.29 -2.13
C TYR A 62 -10.63 22.76 -0.92
N ILE A 63 -10.23 23.90 -0.38
CA ILE A 63 -10.94 24.56 0.73
C ILE A 63 -11.45 25.89 0.21
N GLY A 64 -12.76 26.07 0.25
CA GLY A 64 -13.45 27.29 -0.11
C GLY A 64 -13.50 28.20 1.09
N ILE A 65 -12.99 29.41 0.92
CA ILE A 65 -13.00 30.45 1.94
C ILE A 65 -14.10 31.45 1.58
N GLY A 66 -15.19 31.37 2.32
CA GLY A 66 -16.36 32.24 2.18
C GLY A 66 -16.13 33.57 2.88
N ILE A 67 -15.90 34.61 2.08
CA ILE A 67 -15.86 36.01 2.50
C ILE A 67 -17.17 36.65 2.05
N ARG A 68 -17.76 37.51 2.88
CA ARG A 68 -18.95 38.28 2.50
C ARG A 68 -18.55 39.40 1.51
N SER A 69 -19.12 40.59 1.67
CA SER A 69 -18.76 41.76 0.86
C SER A 69 -17.44 42.39 1.35
N TYR A 70 -16.59 42.79 0.41
CA TYR A 70 -15.42 43.63 0.62
C TYR A 70 -15.30 44.64 -0.51
N GLN A 71 -14.66 45.78 -0.26
CA GLN A 71 -14.54 46.89 -1.21
C GLN A 71 -13.12 47.10 -1.73
N ARG A 72 -12.10 46.89 -0.89
CA ARG A 72 -10.71 47.22 -1.19
C ARG A 72 -9.79 46.03 -1.07
N PHE A 73 -9.77 45.35 0.07
CA PHE A 73 -8.86 44.21 0.27
C PHE A 73 -9.34 43.23 1.34
N VAL A 74 -8.83 42.01 1.23
CA VAL A 74 -8.95 40.97 2.23
C VAL A 74 -7.57 40.41 2.53
N GLN A 75 -7.20 40.36 3.80
CA GLN A 75 -5.94 39.78 4.27
C GLN A 75 -6.24 38.59 5.18
N LEU A 76 -5.66 37.44 4.82
CA LEU A 76 -5.82 36.14 5.46
C LEU A 76 -4.43 35.60 5.85
N ASP A 77 -4.33 34.95 7.01
CA ASP A 77 -3.09 34.36 7.51
C ASP A 77 -3.34 32.89 7.88
N PRO A 78 -3.11 31.96 6.94
CA PRO A 78 -3.25 30.54 7.22
C PRO A 78 -2.05 30.01 8.02
N ASP A 79 -2.33 29.27 9.08
CA ASP A 79 -1.32 28.59 9.89
C ASP A 79 -1.16 27.13 9.44
N PHE A 80 0.07 26.73 9.09
CA PHE A 80 0.45 25.35 8.82
C PHE A 80 1.58 24.90 9.75
N SER A 81 1.56 23.64 10.13
CA SER A 81 2.59 23.01 10.93
C SER A 81 2.97 21.66 10.33
N VAL A 82 4.27 21.34 10.38
CA VAL A 82 4.75 20.02 10.01
C VAL A 82 4.91 19.21 11.29
N LEU A 83 4.27 18.05 11.31
CA LEU A 83 4.28 17.10 12.42
C LEU A 83 4.99 15.83 11.97
N VAL A 84 5.75 15.21 12.87
CA VAL A 84 6.30 13.87 12.65
C VAL A 84 5.31 12.87 13.23
N ASP A 85 4.81 11.94 12.42
CA ASP A 85 3.88 10.91 12.84
C ASP A 85 4.61 9.64 13.26
N GLN A 86 4.12 9.00 14.32
CA GLN A 86 4.68 7.74 14.82
C GLN A 86 4.38 6.54 13.91
N LYS A 87 3.36 6.66 13.04
CA LYS A 87 2.92 5.62 12.11
C LYS A 87 2.98 6.14 10.69
N PRO A 88 3.54 5.38 9.73
CA PRO A 88 3.61 5.83 8.36
C PRO A 88 2.22 5.88 7.71
N ALA A 89 2.05 6.76 6.73
CA ALA A 89 0.79 6.99 6.01
C ALA A 89 0.22 5.71 5.38
N THR A 90 1.05 4.72 5.06
CA THR A 90 0.66 3.41 4.52
C THR A 90 -0.14 2.55 5.49
N GLU A 91 -0.06 2.80 6.80
CA GLU A 91 -0.81 2.07 7.83
C GLU A 91 -2.22 2.63 8.06
N ALA A 92 -2.57 3.77 7.44
CA ALA A 92 -3.90 4.35 7.58
C ALA A 92 -4.85 3.82 6.49
N GLU A 93 -6.09 3.52 6.92
CA GLU A 93 -7.18 2.99 6.08
C GLU A 93 -7.52 3.91 4.89
N SER A 94 -7.26 5.22 5.01
CA SER A 94 -7.48 6.23 3.96
C SER A 94 -6.23 6.51 3.10
N SER A 95 -5.27 5.58 3.07
CA SER A 95 -4.03 5.77 2.31
C SER A 95 -4.26 5.66 0.81
N VAL A 96 -4.09 6.79 0.12
CA VAL A 96 -4.10 6.85 -1.36
C VAL A 96 -2.88 6.13 -1.91
N CYS A 97 -1.75 6.22 -1.20
CA CYS A 97 -0.58 5.36 -1.39
C CYS A 97 -0.81 3.99 -0.74
N SER A 98 -1.93 3.35 -1.02
CA SER A 98 -1.98 1.90 -0.84
C SER A 98 -0.95 1.37 -1.83
N SER A 99 0.20 0.93 -1.31
CA SER A 99 0.83 -0.18 -1.98
C SER A 99 -0.25 -1.26 -1.98
N LYS A 100 -0.99 -1.40 -3.09
CA LYS A 100 -1.22 -2.73 -3.63
C LYS A 100 0.18 -3.29 -3.83
N SER A 101 0.80 -3.70 -2.73
CA SER A 101 2.10 -4.33 -2.69
C SER A 101 1.84 -5.52 -3.56
N LYS A 102 2.35 -5.48 -4.81
CA LYS A 102 2.33 -6.60 -5.74
C LYS A 102 2.60 -7.82 -4.89
N SER A 103 1.58 -8.66 -4.74
CA SER A 103 1.53 -9.80 -3.82
C SER A 103 2.90 -10.45 -3.75
N LYS A 104 3.70 -10.07 -2.75
CA LYS A 104 4.94 -10.76 -2.45
C LYS A 104 4.50 -11.96 -1.65
N LEU A 105 4.86 -13.15 -2.11
CA LEU A 105 4.59 -14.39 -1.40
C LEU A 105 4.98 -14.21 0.07
N THR A 106 4.10 -14.62 0.97
CA THR A 106 4.38 -14.53 2.41
C THR A 106 5.61 -15.37 2.73
N LYS A 107 6.32 -15.03 3.81
CA LYS A 107 7.49 -15.81 4.25
C LYS A 107 7.15 -17.30 4.44
N ALA A 108 5.94 -17.60 4.92
CA ALA A 108 5.41 -18.95 5.06
C ALA A 108 5.20 -19.64 3.70
N GLN A 109 4.66 -18.94 2.70
CA GLN A 109 4.51 -19.48 1.34
C GLN A 109 5.86 -19.79 0.70
N ILE A 110 6.84 -18.90 0.85
CA ILE A 110 8.20 -19.12 0.35
C ILE A 110 8.82 -20.36 1.01
N ALA A 111 8.71 -20.49 2.34
CA ALA A 111 9.20 -21.67 3.06
C ALA A 111 8.52 -22.97 2.58
N GLY A 112 7.21 -22.93 2.36
CA GLY A 112 6.45 -24.07 1.83
C GLY A 112 6.91 -24.52 0.44
N ILE A 113 7.17 -23.57 -0.47
CA ILE A 113 7.67 -23.87 -1.82
C ILE A 113 9.06 -24.52 -1.77
N ILE A 114 9.95 -23.99 -0.93
CA ILE A 114 11.31 -24.54 -0.78
C ILE A 114 11.25 -25.98 -0.28
N ILE A 115 10.55 -26.23 0.82
CA ILE A 115 10.45 -27.58 1.42
C ILE A 115 9.76 -28.54 0.46
N GLY A 116 8.67 -28.10 -0.20
CA GLY A 116 7.94 -28.91 -1.17
C GLY A 116 8.79 -29.31 -2.37
N SER A 117 9.58 -28.36 -2.92
CA SER A 117 10.45 -28.64 -4.07
C SER A 117 11.56 -29.64 -3.75
N VAL A 118 12.21 -29.51 -2.58
CA VAL A 118 13.29 -30.41 -2.15
C VAL A 118 12.75 -31.82 -1.92
N ALA A 119 11.63 -31.96 -1.22
CA ALA A 119 10.99 -33.25 -0.98
C ALA A 119 10.56 -33.92 -2.30
N PHE A 120 9.98 -33.16 -3.22
CA PHE A 120 9.56 -33.67 -4.53
C PHE A 120 10.75 -34.19 -5.35
N VAL A 121 11.84 -33.42 -5.43
CA VAL A 121 13.05 -33.84 -6.16
C VAL A 121 13.66 -35.11 -5.55
N ALA A 122 13.70 -35.23 -4.23
CA ALA A 122 14.22 -36.44 -3.57
C ALA A 122 13.40 -37.69 -3.93
N ILE A 123 12.07 -37.60 -3.91
CA ILE A 123 11.17 -38.71 -4.26
C ILE A 123 11.33 -39.11 -5.73
N VAL A 124 11.43 -38.11 -6.63
CA VAL A 124 11.64 -38.36 -8.07
C VAL A 124 13.00 -39.02 -8.32
N ALA A 125 14.06 -38.59 -7.62
CA ALA A 125 15.38 -39.18 -7.76
C ALA A 125 15.43 -40.64 -7.30
N VAL A 126 14.85 -40.95 -6.13
CA VAL A 126 14.79 -42.31 -5.59
C VAL A 126 13.97 -43.23 -6.49
N SER A 127 12.80 -42.77 -6.96
CA SER A 127 11.95 -43.56 -7.86
C SER A 127 12.62 -43.82 -9.21
N ALA A 128 13.27 -42.81 -9.80
CA ALA A 128 14.05 -42.96 -11.04
C ALA A 128 15.21 -43.95 -10.86
N LEU A 129 15.99 -43.83 -9.77
CA LEU A 129 17.11 -44.73 -9.49
C LEU A 129 16.64 -46.18 -9.31
N TYR A 130 15.58 -46.39 -8.54
CA TYR A 130 14.98 -47.71 -8.35
C TYR A 130 14.55 -48.34 -9.68
N HIS A 131 13.88 -47.56 -10.54
CA HIS A 131 13.42 -48.02 -11.84
C HIS A 131 14.60 -48.43 -12.75
N ILE A 132 15.69 -47.65 -12.78
CA ILE A 132 16.89 -47.96 -13.57
C ILE A 132 17.56 -49.25 -13.08
N ILE A 133 17.72 -49.43 -11.76
CA ILE A 133 18.35 -50.63 -11.18
C ILE A 133 17.51 -51.88 -11.49
N LYS A 134 16.19 -51.79 -11.35
CA LYS A 134 15.27 -52.90 -11.63
C LYS A 134 15.38 -53.34 -13.10
N ARG A 135 15.33 -52.39 -14.04
CA ARG A 135 15.50 -52.71 -15.48
C ARG A 135 16.84 -53.37 -15.77
N LYS A 136 17.95 -52.87 -15.20
CA LYS A 136 19.27 -53.49 -15.39
C LYS A 136 19.34 -54.92 -14.85
N LYS A 137 18.69 -55.22 -13.72
CA LYS A 137 18.61 -56.59 -13.18
C LYS A 137 17.79 -57.51 -14.08
N GLU A 138 16.64 -57.05 -14.55
CA GLU A 138 15.79 -57.81 -15.49
C GLU A 138 16.50 -58.10 -16.81
N THR A 139 17.17 -57.12 -17.41
CA THR A 139 17.95 -57.33 -18.64
C THR A 139 19.08 -58.34 -18.43
N LYS A 140 19.82 -58.26 -17.33
CA LYS A 140 20.89 -59.23 -17.00
C LYS A 140 20.34 -60.64 -16.74
N PHE A 141 19.18 -60.75 -16.08
CA PHE A 141 18.52 -62.03 -15.84
C PHE A 141 18.06 -62.66 -17.17
N ASN A 142 17.38 -61.90 -18.02
CA ASN A 142 16.93 -62.38 -19.34
C ASN A 142 18.10 -62.80 -20.24
N GLN A 143 19.22 -62.06 -20.21
CA GLN A 143 20.44 -62.46 -20.94
C GLN A 143 21.04 -63.78 -20.43
N LYS A 144 21.01 -64.04 -19.11
CA LYS A 144 21.45 -65.33 -18.56
C LYS A 144 20.53 -66.47 -18.96
N VAL A 145 19.21 -66.26 -18.91
CA VAL A 145 18.21 -67.28 -19.32
C VAL A 145 18.38 -67.62 -20.81
N GLN A 146 18.54 -66.63 -21.68
CA GLN A 146 18.77 -66.87 -23.11
C GLN A 146 20.05 -67.67 -23.39
N LYS A 147 21.15 -67.40 -22.66
CA LYS A 147 22.39 -68.19 -22.80
C LYS A 147 22.22 -69.65 -22.40
N LEU A 148 21.44 -69.92 -21.35
CA LEU A 148 21.16 -71.29 -20.90
C LEU A 148 20.30 -72.05 -21.93
N GLN A 149 19.36 -71.37 -22.59
CA GLN A 149 18.55 -71.97 -23.66
C GLN A 149 19.35 -72.30 -24.93
N GLN A 150 20.48 -71.63 -25.18
CA GLN A 150 21.34 -71.90 -26.34
C GLN A 150 22.37 -73.03 -26.11
N MET A 151 22.50 -73.51 -24.86
CA MET A 151 23.46 -74.57 -24.47
C MET A 151 22.80 -75.96 -24.37
N ASN A 152 21.52 -76.06 -24.69
CA ASN A 152 20.72 -77.29 -24.70
C ASN A 152 20.12 -77.49 -26.09
#